data_AF-A0A8J8FKT6-F1
#
_entry.id   AF-A0A8J8FKT6-F1
#
_cell.length_a   1.000
_cell.length_b   1.000
_cell.length_c   1.000
_cell.angle_alpha   90.00
_cell.angle_beta   90.00
_cell.angle_gamma   90.00
#
_symmetry.space_group_name_H-M   'P 1'
#
loop_
_entity.id
_entity.type
_entity.pdbx_description
1 polymer ?
#
loop_
_entity_poly.entity_id
_entity_poly.type
_entity_poly.pdbx_seq_one_letter_code
_entity_poly.pdbx_strand_id
1 'polypeptide(L)'
;MEEEQQRAASLTEKNETAHNAAPQLVRIRKAPPRMQKAFYIQEKYAEAFDDFVYKQRKKKGKKAPELAEEAIKMLLKKYGEDTKSL
;
A
#
# COMPACT_ATOMS: atom_id res chain seq x y z
N MET A 1 33.73 1.37 -35.45
CA MET A 1 33.88 0.35 -34.38
C MET A 1 34.50 0.96 -33.14
N GLU A 2 35.67 1.60 -33.21
CA GLU A 2 36.34 2.19 -32.03
C GLU A 2 35.64 3.43 -31.45
N GLU A 3 35.11 4.32 -32.30
CA GLU A 3 34.43 5.55 -31.85
C GLU A 3 33.15 5.27 -31.03
N GLU A 4 32.42 4.22 -31.39
CA GLU A 4 31.18 3.82 -30.71
C GLU A 4 31.47 3.18 -29.34
N GLN A 5 32.59 2.46 -29.22
CA GLN A 5 33.06 1.89 -27.96
C GLN A 5 33.50 2.98 -26.97
N GLN A 6 34.20 4.02 -27.45
CA GLN A 6 34.59 5.18 -26.63
C GLN A 6 33.37 5.98 -26.16
N ARG A 7 32.33 6.08 -27.01
CA ARG A 7 31.06 6.69 -26.64
C ARG A 7 30.31 5.90 -25.57
N ALA A 8 30.30 4.58 -25.65
CA ALA A 8 29.67 3.73 -24.63
C ALA A 8 30.42 3.78 -23.28
N ALA A 9 31.76 3.78 -23.32
CA ALA A 9 32.59 3.87 -22.12
C ALA A 9 32.36 5.19 -21.36
N SER A 10 32.35 6.32 -22.09
CA SER A 10 32.14 7.64 -21.49
C SER A 10 30.72 7.86 -20.92
N LEU A 11 29.71 7.18 -21.46
CA LEU A 11 28.34 7.19 -20.90
C LEU A 11 28.23 6.34 -19.63
N THR A 12 28.89 5.18 -19.62
CA THR A 12 28.92 4.27 -18.47
C THR A 12 29.60 4.91 -17.25
N GLU A 13 30.74 5.61 -17.45
CA GLU A 13 31.45 6.33 -16.39
C GLU A 13 30.62 7.47 -15.77
N LYS A 14 29.74 8.09 -16.56
CA LYS A 14 28.88 9.20 -16.11
C LYS A 14 27.57 8.73 -15.46
N ASN A 15 27.27 7.42 -15.45
CA ASN A 15 25.95 6.88 -15.12
C ASN A 15 24.81 7.54 -15.93
N GLU A 16 25.12 8.02 -17.13
CA GLU A 16 24.16 8.68 -18.02
C GLU A 16 23.81 7.74 -19.17
N THR A 17 22.56 7.73 -19.58
CA THR A 17 22.18 7.08 -20.83
C THR A 17 22.22 8.11 -21.97
N ALA A 18 22.39 7.66 -23.21
CA ALA A 18 22.43 8.54 -24.39
C ALA A 18 21.18 9.44 -24.53
N HIS A 19 20.12 9.14 -23.76
CA HIS A 19 18.86 9.88 -23.74
C HIS A 19 18.43 10.13 -22.28
N ASN A 20 19.14 11.01 -21.57
CA ASN A 20 18.80 11.40 -20.19
C ASN A 20 17.36 11.95 -20.02
N ALA A 21 16.72 12.41 -21.10
CA ALA A 21 15.32 12.85 -21.10
C ALA A 21 14.30 11.69 -21.20
N ALA A 22 14.75 10.45 -21.37
CA ALA A 22 13.86 9.29 -21.43
C ALA A 22 13.33 8.93 -20.03
N PRO A 23 12.02 8.70 -19.88
CA PRO A 23 11.44 8.31 -18.59
C PRO A 23 12.04 6.99 -18.11
N GLN A 24 12.63 7.01 -16.91
CA GLN A 24 13.20 5.84 -16.28
C GLN A 24 12.14 5.06 -15.49
N LEU A 25 12.29 3.73 -15.41
CA LEU A 25 11.45 2.88 -14.58
C LEU A 25 11.72 3.15 -13.09
N VAL A 26 10.84 3.91 -12.45
CA VAL A 26 10.89 4.17 -11.00
C VAL A 26 10.14 3.08 -10.25
N ARG A 27 10.82 2.39 -9.32
CA ARG A 27 10.17 1.44 -8.40
C ARG A 27 9.38 2.20 -7.34
N ILE A 28 8.06 2.29 -7.51
CA ILE A 28 7.17 2.93 -6.54
C ILE A 28 6.70 1.89 -5.51
N ARG A 29 6.99 2.11 -4.22
CA ARG A 29 6.39 1.34 -3.13
C ARG A 29 5.00 1.92 -2.83
N LYS A 30 3.95 1.23 -3.26
CA LYS A 30 2.54 1.62 -3.01
C LYS A 30 1.90 0.65 -2.04
N ALA A 31 0.99 1.14 -1.20
CA ALA A 31 0.15 0.28 -0.38
C ALA A 31 -0.68 -0.66 -1.28
N PRO A 32 -0.99 -1.89 -0.82
CA PRO A 32 -1.83 -2.82 -1.56
C PRO A 32 -3.17 -2.19 -1.94
N PRO A 33 -3.75 -2.57 -3.09
CA PRO A 33 -5.07 -2.11 -3.48
C PRO A 33 -6.13 -2.58 -2.47
N ARG A 34 -7.04 -1.68 -2.08
CA ARG A 34 -8.20 -2.02 -1.23
C ARG A 34 -9.42 -2.30 -2.09
N MET A 35 -10.28 -3.20 -1.63
CA MET A 35 -11.58 -3.49 -2.24
C MET A 35 -12.73 -3.20 -1.26
N GLN A 36 -13.91 -2.88 -1.79
CA GLN A 36 -15.12 -2.73 -0.98
C GLN A 36 -15.71 -4.10 -0.68
N LYS A 37 -15.97 -4.38 0.60
CA LYS A 37 -16.68 -5.57 1.07
C LYS A 37 -17.90 -5.13 1.86
N ALA A 38 -19.09 -5.41 1.33
CA ALA A 38 -20.34 -5.18 2.05
C ALA A 38 -20.54 -6.28 3.10
N PHE A 39 -20.81 -5.88 4.34
CA PHE A 39 -21.23 -6.76 5.42
C PHE A 39 -22.72 -6.58 5.69
N TYR A 40 -23.43 -7.68 5.84
CA TYR A 40 -24.78 -7.66 6.39
C TYR A 40 -24.68 -7.85 7.91
N ILE A 41 -24.92 -6.77 8.66
CA ILE A 41 -24.77 -6.72 10.12
C ILE A 41 -25.98 -6.03 10.75
N GLN A 42 -26.16 -6.23 12.05
CA GLN A 42 -27.20 -5.53 12.79
C GLN A 42 -26.88 -4.04 12.90
N GLU A 43 -27.90 -3.20 12.80
CA GLU A 43 -27.82 -1.73 12.83
C GLU A 43 -26.99 -1.20 14.01
N LYS A 44 -27.24 -1.71 15.22
CA LYS A 44 -26.51 -1.30 16.43
C LYS A 44 -24.99 -1.49 16.34
N TYR A 45 -24.52 -2.53 15.65
CA TYR A 45 -23.09 -2.75 15.45
C TYR A 45 -22.51 -1.81 14.41
N ALA A 46 -23.28 -1.48 13.37
CA ALA A 46 -22.88 -0.50 12.36
C ALA A 46 -22.74 0.89 13.00
N GLU A 47 -23.74 1.34 13.75
CA GLU A 47 -23.73 2.62 14.47
C GLU A 47 -22.55 2.69 15.46
N ALA A 48 -22.36 1.64 16.26
CA ALA A 48 -21.25 1.61 17.22
C ALA A 48 -19.87 1.67 16.53
N PHE A 49 -19.74 1.05 15.36
CA PHE A 49 -18.50 1.11 14.58
C PHE A 49 -18.26 2.52 14.01
N ASP A 50 -19.29 3.16 13.45
CA ASP A 50 -19.19 4.52 12.91
C ASP A 50 -18.83 5.54 14.00
N ASP A 51 -19.44 5.42 15.18
CA ASP A 51 -19.10 6.23 16.35
C ASP A 51 -17.64 6.03 16.80
N PHE A 52 -17.17 4.78 16.78
CA PHE A 52 -15.79 4.46 17.12
C PHE A 52 -14.80 5.05 16.11
N VAL A 53 -15.09 4.92 14.80
CA VAL A 53 -14.30 5.53 13.73
C VAL A 53 -14.25 7.05 13.89
N TYR A 54 -15.38 7.68 14.20
CA TYR A 54 -15.44 9.12 14.43
C TYR A 54 -14.55 9.56 15.61
N LYS A 55 -14.60 8.82 16.72
CA LYS A 55 -13.73 9.06 17.90
C LYS A 55 -12.25 8.89 17.56
N GLN A 56 -11.89 7.88 16.78
CA GLN A 56 -10.50 7.67 16.33
C GLN A 56 -10.04 8.79 15.40
N ARG A 57 -10.89 9.23 14.47
CA ARG A 57 -10.59 10.33 13.56
C ARG A 57 -10.28 11.62 14.32
N LYS A 58 -11.04 11.94 15.37
CA LYS A 58 -10.78 13.12 16.23
C LYS A 58 -9.39 13.06 16.89
N LYS A 59 -8.91 11.86 17.21
CA LYS A 59 -7.60 11.62 17.82
C LYS A 59 -6.45 11.50 16.81
N LYS A 60 -6.69 11.75 15.51
CA LYS A 60 -5.75 11.45 14.41
C LYS A 60 -5.29 9.98 14.40
N GLY A 61 -6.16 9.08 14.83
CA GLY A 61 -5.93 7.65 14.85
C GLY A 61 -6.16 6.99 13.48
N LYS A 62 -6.33 5.67 13.51
CA LYS A 62 -6.56 4.84 12.32
C LYS A 62 -7.84 5.21 11.58
N LYS A 63 -7.82 5.04 10.26
CA LYS A 63 -9.00 5.24 9.39
C LYS A 63 -9.94 4.05 9.46
N ALA A 64 -11.19 4.23 9.03
CA ALA A 64 -12.21 3.18 9.02
C ALA A 64 -11.74 1.87 8.36
N PRO A 65 -11.07 1.88 7.19
CA PRO A 65 -10.60 0.65 6.56
C PRO A 65 -9.55 -0.09 7.40
N GLU A 66 -8.64 0.65 8.03
CA GLU A 66 -7.57 0.07 8.87
C GLU A 66 -8.16 -0.56 10.15
N LEU A 67 -9.18 0.06 10.72
CA LEU A 67 -9.91 -0.48 11.87
C LEU A 67 -10.71 -1.72 11.50
N ALA A 68 -11.31 -1.75 10.31
CA ALA A 68 -12.02 -2.92 9.80
C ALA A 68 -11.07 -4.09 9.52
N GLU A 69 -9.93 -3.83 8.86
CA GLU A 69 -8.87 -4.82 8.62
C GLU A 69 -8.33 -5.38 9.95
N GLU A 70 -8.13 -4.52 10.95
CA GLU A 70 -7.71 -4.93 12.29
C GLU A 70 -8.77 -5.82 12.98
N ALA A 71 -10.05 -5.45 12.91
CA ALA A 71 -11.14 -6.25 13.47
C ALA A 71 -11.23 -7.64 12.82
N ILE A 72 -11.08 -7.70 11.49
CA ILE A 72 -11.05 -8.97 10.74
C ILE A 72 -9.85 -9.81 11.18
N LYS A 73 -8.66 -9.21 11.30
CA LYS A 73 -7.46 -9.92 11.78
C LYS A 73 -7.64 -10.48 13.18
N MET A 74 -8.26 -9.72 14.09
CA MET A 74 -8.58 -10.20 15.44
C MET A 74 -9.57 -11.36 15.41
N LEU A 75 -10.60 -11.29 14.55
CA LEU A 75 -11.59 -12.34 14.37
C LEU A 75 -10.93 -13.64 13.87
N LEU A 76 -10.14 -13.57 12.81
CA LEU A 76 -9.41 -14.70 12.23
C LEU A 76 -8.50 -15.36 13.27
N LYS A 77 -7.71 -14.55 13.99
CA LYS A 77 -6.84 -15.03 15.05
C LYS A 77 -7.63 -15.73 16.18
N LYS A 78 -8.80 -15.20 16.54
CA LYS A 78 -9.66 -15.79 17.57
C LYS A 78 -10.16 -17.19 17.18
N TYR A 79 -10.37 -17.44 15.89
CA TYR A 79 -10.82 -18.74 15.38
C TYR A 79 -9.68 -19.64 14.89
N GLY A 80 -8.41 -19.26 15.13
CA GLY A 80 -7.24 -20.09 14.84
C GLY A 80 -6.74 -20.02 13.40
N GLU A 81 -7.24 -19.07 12.61
CA GLU A 81 -6.79 -18.86 11.23
C GLU A 81 -5.41 -18.18 11.19
N ASP A 82 -4.56 -18.59 10.23
CA ASP A 82 -3.25 -17.94 10.04
C ASP A 82 -3.42 -16.57 9.38
N THR A 83 -2.78 -15.56 9.97
CA THR A 83 -2.85 -14.15 9.54
C THR A 83 -1.48 -13.58 9.21
N LYS A 84 -0.43 -14.42 9.13
CA LYS A 84 0.94 -13.99 8.83
C LYS A 84 1.12 -13.47 7.40
N SER A 85 0.31 -13.96 6.47
CA SER A 85 0.36 -13.60 5.04
C SER A 85 -0.63 -12.50 4.64
N LEU A 86 -1.36 -11.91 5.60
CA LEU A 86 -2.32 -10.82 5.41
C LEU A 86 -1.68 -9.44 5.62
#